data_AF-A0A096ART6-F1
#
_entry.id   AF-A0A096ART6-F1
#
_cell.length_a   1.000
_cell.length_b   1.000
_cell.length_c   1.000
_cell.angle_alpha   90.00
_cell.angle_beta   90.00
_cell.angle_gamma   90.00
#
_symmetry.space_group_name_H-M   'P 1'
#
loop_
_entity.id
_entity.type
_entity.pdbx_description
1 polymer ?
#
loop_
_entity_poly.entity_id
_entity_poly.type
_entity_poly.pdbx_seq_one_letter_code
_entity_poly.pdbx_strand_id
1 'polypeptide(L)'
;MYKSPSNTHQISMFWDLASMLNPTHPMYKLANLINWETFKRSFAPLYCKDNGRMGKPIRLMVGLIVLKHIRNVSDESVVEQFSENAYYQYFCGMESFTIAKPCVLTELVEFRHRIGEAGMELILKESIRVNLLLDDKRKENENRNDGKDGRGRKPDTEQTAFIDTTVQEKNVTFPTDSKLLNKVIDFCHGVAEKENLKIRQSYAREIKRLKLVQRFRNRKNSSAKVRKADRRMRTIAGRLLRELVRNLPPENSYQERIEVCMKFVNGKRMDGHKIYSLHDPDVLCISKGKGHKKYEFGNKVSLVRLWNGLIVGALSFLNEYDGHTIDKAMEQVGRVYGRKIKRLTGDRGYRGQETCGETNIMIPGVPKANDSPHKKKKKQRFFCKRAGIETIIGHCKADHRLGKNFYKGLFGDAINVMLAAAAFNFKRAMWFLLRLIRTMIKWNIQGVDSNFNETKVLSNTICWL
;
A
#
# COMPACT_ATOMS: atom_id res chain seq x y z
N MET A 1 26.29 -12.41 1.10
CA MET A 1 25.82 -13.68 1.69
C MET A 1 24.56 -13.37 2.47
N TYR A 2 23.61 -14.26 2.72
CA TYR A 2 22.58 -14.01 3.73
C TYR A 2 22.67 -15.11 4.80
N LYS A 3 22.38 -14.77 6.06
CA LYS A 3 22.24 -15.78 7.11
C LYS A 3 21.17 -16.76 6.64
N SER A 4 21.57 -17.96 6.21
CA SER A 4 20.70 -19.13 6.26
C SER A 4 20.06 -19.15 7.65
N PRO A 5 18.80 -19.61 7.80
CA PRO A 5 18.28 -19.90 9.14
C PRO A 5 19.38 -20.71 9.81
N SER A 6 20.02 -20.09 10.79
CA SER A 6 21.15 -20.68 11.46
C SER A 6 20.63 -22.00 12.00
N ASN A 7 21.44 -23.05 11.98
CA ASN A 7 21.40 -24.01 13.08
C ASN A 7 21.78 -23.23 14.34
N THR A 8 20.89 -22.33 14.77
CA THR A 8 20.96 -21.63 16.02
C THR A 8 20.74 -22.73 17.02
N HIS A 9 21.84 -23.12 17.69
CA HIS A 9 21.85 -24.14 18.73
C HIS A 9 20.50 -24.17 19.43
N GLN A 10 19.77 -25.28 19.28
CA GLN A 10 18.58 -25.59 20.06
C GLN A 10 18.91 -25.23 21.51
N ILE A 11 18.43 -24.08 21.99
CA ILE A 11 18.72 -23.62 23.36
C ILE A 11 18.12 -24.60 24.37
N SER A 12 17.10 -25.34 23.93
CA SER A 12 16.53 -26.49 24.60
C SER A 12 16.35 -27.64 23.61
N MET A 13 16.76 -28.85 24.00
CA MET A 13 16.48 -30.09 23.26
C MET A 13 14.97 -30.37 23.10
N PHE A 14 14.12 -29.73 23.90
CA PHE A 14 12.71 -30.10 24.07
C PHE A 14 11.70 -28.99 23.70
N TRP A 15 12.12 -27.74 23.54
CA TRP A 15 11.20 -26.60 23.34
C TRP A 15 11.69 -25.67 22.23
N ASP A 16 10.87 -25.53 21.18
CA ASP A 16 11.06 -24.57 20.08
C ASP A 16 10.03 -23.44 20.19
N LEU A 17 10.28 -22.26 19.63
CA LEU A 17 9.31 -21.15 19.66
C LEU A 17 7.95 -21.59 19.09
N ALA A 18 7.96 -22.50 18.11
CA ALA A 18 6.76 -23.09 17.54
C ALA A 18 5.88 -23.80 18.57
N SER A 19 6.48 -24.49 19.55
CA SER A 19 5.74 -25.27 20.57
C SER A 19 5.22 -24.40 21.71
N MET A 20 5.81 -23.23 21.94
CA MET A 20 5.37 -22.27 22.96
C MET A 20 4.16 -21.44 22.51
N LEU A 21 3.89 -21.36 21.22
CA LEU A 21 2.82 -20.54 20.65
C LEU A 21 1.53 -21.32 20.48
N ASN A 22 0.39 -20.61 20.56
CA ASN A 22 -0.89 -21.23 20.30
C ASN A 22 -1.04 -21.54 18.78
N PRO A 23 -1.14 -22.82 18.37
CA PRO A 23 -1.25 -23.20 16.96
C PRO A 23 -2.59 -22.80 16.33
N THR A 24 -3.59 -22.46 17.14
CA THR A 24 -4.87 -21.90 16.68
C THR A 24 -4.76 -20.41 16.34
N HIS A 25 -3.70 -19.72 16.72
CA HIS A 25 -3.60 -18.29 16.44
C HIS A 25 -3.54 -18.01 14.92
N PRO A 26 -4.33 -17.07 14.37
CA PRO A 26 -4.39 -16.83 12.93
C PRO A 26 -3.04 -16.48 12.29
N MET A 27 -2.17 -15.76 13.02
CA MET A 27 -0.83 -15.41 12.52
C MET A 27 0.08 -16.64 12.43
N TYR A 28 -0.03 -17.57 13.38
CA TYR A 28 0.74 -18.81 13.39
C TYR A 28 0.36 -19.67 12.17
N LYS A 29 -0.94 -19.86 11.95
CA LYS A 29 -1.45 -20.57 10.77
C LYS A 29 -1.07 -19.86 9.47
N LEU A 30 -1.15 -18.54 9.42
CA LEU A 30 -0.75 -17.78 8.25
C LEU A 30 0.74 -17.98 7.94
N ALA A 31 1.62 -17.93 8.95
CA ALA A 31 3.05 -18.16 8.79
C ALA A 31 3.33 -19.53 8.15
N ASN A 32 2.58 -20.56 8.53
CA ASN A 32 2.74 -21.92 7.99
C ASN A 32 2.12 -22.11 6.60
N LEU A 33 1.17 -21.26 6.21
CA LEU A 33 0.56 -21.31 4.87
C LEU A 33 1.40 -20.61 3.80
N ILE A 34 2.17 -19.59 4.18
CA ILE A 34 3.03 -18.84 3.26
C ILE A 34 4.19 -19.72 2.78
N ASN A 35 4.39 -19.75 1.47
CA ASN A 35 5.52 -20.44 0.85
C ASN A 35 6.77 -19.55 0.89
N TRP A 36 7.48 -19.62 2.01
CA TRP A 36 8.72 -18.86 2.22
C TRP A 36 9.87 -19.26 1.30
N GLU A 37 9.85 -20.48 0.77
CA GLU A 37 10.90 -20.99 -0.10
C GLU A 37 10.90 -20.28 -1.46
N THR A 38 9.72 -19.91 -1.97
CA THR A 38 9.58 -19.09 -3.16
C THR A 38 10.33 -17.76 -3.03
N PHE A 39 10.23 -17.10 -1.87
CA PHE A 39 10.95 -15.85 -1.61
C PHE A 39 12.45 -16.07 -1.49
N LYS A 40 12.87 -17.13 -0.80
CA LYS A 40 14.31 -17.48 -0.71
C LYS A 40 14.90 -17.72 -2.09
N ARG A 41 14.26 -18.57 -2.91
CA ARG A 41 14.72 -18.88 -4.28
C ARG A 41 14.77 -17.64 -5.17
N SER A 42 13.78 -16.75 -5.07
CA SER A 42 13.69 -15.56 -5.92
C SER A 42 14.64 -14.45 -5.48
N PHE A 43 14.90 -14.30 -4.17
CA PHE A 43 15.70 -13.19 -3.64
C PHE A 43 17.15 -13.59 -3.32
N ALA A 44 17.47 -14.88 -3.18
CA ALA A 44 18.84 -15.34 -2.95
C ALA A 44 19.85 -14.84 -4.01
N PRO A 45 19.52 -14.80 -5.32
CA PRO A 45 20.43 -14.27 -6.34
C PRO A 45 20.79 -12.78 -6.16
N LEU A 46 19.98 -12.02 -5.42
CA LEU A 46 20.22 -10.60 -5.14
C LEU A 46 21.28 -10.37 -4.06
N TYR A 47 21.82 -11.44 -3.47
CA TYR A 47 22.88 -11.40 -2.48
C TYR A 47 24.16 -11.96 -3.09
N CYS A 48 25.26 -11.21 -2.98
CA CYS A 48 26.59 -11.72 -3.33
C CYS A 48 26.91 -12.97 -2.51
N LYS A 49 27.59 -13.99 -3.05
CA LYS A 49 27.94 -15.19 -2.28
C LYS A 49 29.14 -14.95 -1.37
N ASP A 50 30.17 -14.27 -1.87
CA ASP A 50 31.52 -14.35 -1.30
C ASP A 50 32.06 -13.01 -0.78
N ASN A 51 31.31 -11.91 -0.90
CA ASN A 51 31.78 -10.59 -0.48
C ASN A 51 30.75 -9.82 0.38
N GLY A 52 31.27 -9.08 1.37
CA GLY A 52 30.51 -8.16 2.22
C GLY A 52 29.84 -8.78 3.46
N ARG A 53 29.17 -7.90 4.23
CA ARG A 53 28.44 -8.29 5.44
C ARG A 53 27.31 -9.28 5.11
N MET A 54 27.18 -10.33 5.92
CA MET A 54 26.05 -11.26 5.80
C MET A 54 24.72 -10.53 5.98
N GLY A 55 23.89 -10.57 4.95
CA GLY A 55 22.51 -10.11 4.97
C GLY A 55 21.65 -10.90 5.96
N LYS A 56 20.58 -10.27 6.42
CA LYS A 56 19.59 -10.91 7.28
C LYS A 56 18.82 -12.02 6.54
N PRO A 57 18.24 -13.00 7.24
CA PRO A 57 17.39 -14.02 6.61
C PRO A 57 16.26 -13.40 5.79
N ILE A 58 16.00 -13.93 4.60
CA ILE A 58 14.97 -13.39 3.68
C ILE A 58 13.57 -13.45 4.31
N ARG A 59 13.25 -14.54 5.02
CA ARG A 59 11.97 -14.70 5.73
C ARG A 59 11.76 -13.59 6.78
N LEU A 60 12.82 -13.20 7.49
CA LEU A 60 12.77 -12.11 8.47
C LEU A 60 12.42 -10.78 7.78
N MET A 61 13.13 -10.44 6.71
CA MET A 61 12.93 -9.16 6.02
C MET A 61 11.55 -9.06 5.35
N VAL A 62 11.11 -10.10 4.64
CA VAL A 62 9.76 -10.16 4.05
C VAL A 62 8.69 -10.15 5.13
N GLY A 63 8.91 -10.91 6.21
CA GLY A 63 8.01 -10.98 7.35
C GLY A 63 7.75 -9.61 7.98
N LEU A 64 8.81 -8.85 8.25
CA LEU A 64 8.71 -7.49 8.81
C LEU A 64 7.95 -6.54 7.86
N ILE A 65 8.22 -6.58 6.55
CA ILE A 65 7.51 -5.74 5.57
C ILE A 65 6.01 -6.08 5.53
N VAL A 66 5.66 -7.37 5.57
CA VAL A 66 4.26 -7.80 5.58
C VAL A 66 3.58 -7.39 6.89
N LEU A 67 4.22 -7.63 8.04
CA LEU A 67 3.71 -7.24 9.36
C LEU A 67 3.46 -5.75 9.45
N LYS A 68 4.36 -4.92 8.91
CA LYS A 68 4.21 -3.47 8.82
C LYS A 68 2.86 -3.05 8.26
N HIS A 69 2.47 -3.65 7.14
CA HIS A 69 1.24 -3.27 6.43
C HIS A 69 0.01 -3.97 7.03
N ILE A 70 0.14 -5.20 7.55
CA ILE A 70 -0.95 -5.89 8.27
C ILE A 70 -1.35 -5.13 9.54
N ARG A 71 -0.39 -4.50 10.21
CA ARG A 71 -0.55 -3.82 11.50
C ARG A 71 -0.59 -2.29 11.40
N ASN A 72 -0.46 -1.74 10.19
CA ASN A 72 -0.50 -0.30 9.92
C ASN A 72 0.58 0.53 10.64
N VAL A 73 1.75 -0.02 10.92
CA VAL A 73 2.80 0.61 11.75
C VAL A 73 4.01 1.08 10.92
N SER A 74 4.86 1.91 11.50
CA SER A 74 6.09 2.41 10.85
C SER A 74 7.21 1.36 10.85
N ASP A 75 8.31 1.59 10.12
CA ASP A 75 9.45 0.66 10.13
C ASP A 75 10.05 0.57 11.55
N GLU A 76 10.10 1.68 12.29
CA GLU A 76 10.57 1.79 13.68
C GLU A 76 9.74 0.90 14.59
N SER A 77 8.42 1.09 14.54
CA SER A 77 7.49 0.43 15.44
C SER A 77 7.40 -1.08 15.17
N VAL A 78 7.56 -1.53 13.92
CA VAL A 78 7.59 -2.97 13.61
C VAL A 78 8.82 -3.64 14.21
N VAL A 79 9.98 -2.99 14.13
CA VAL A 79 11.24 -3.53 14.67
C VAL A 79 11.18 -3.60 16.20
N GLU A 80 10.55 -2.63 16.84
CA GLU A 80 10.32 -2.61 18.30
C GLU A 80 9.28 -3.65 18.74
N GLN A 81 8.11 -3.70 18.08
CA GLN A 81 7.09 -4.70 18.38
C GLN A 81 7.57 -6.13 18.10
N PHE A 82 8.53 -6.32 17.20
CA PHE A 82 9.13 -7.63 16.96
C PHE A 82 9.83 -8.16 18.22
N SER A 83 10.62 -7.33 18.92
CA SER A 83 11.31 -7.74 20.15
C SER A 83 10.35 -8.08 21.29
N GLU A 84 9.14 -7.52 21.27
CA GLU A 84 8.12 -7.71 22.30
C GLU A 84 7.18 -8.89 22.01
N ASN A 85 7.03 -9.27 20.72
CA ASN A 85 5.95 -10.16 20.29
C ASN A 85 6.45 -11.49 19.69
N ALA A 86 6.26 -12.58 20.44
CA ALA A 86 6.65 -13.93 20.02
C ALA A 86 6.01 -14.39 18.69
N TYR A 87 4.77 -13.98 18.39
CA TYR A 87 4.13 -14.33 17.12
C TYR A 87 4.78 -13.61 15.92
N TYR A 88 5.32 -12.41 16.12
CA TYR A 88 6.03 -11.70 15.04
C TYR A 88 7.35 -12.38 14.74
N GLN A 89 8.06 -12.81 15.78
CA GLN A 89 9.31 -13.56 15.65
C GLN A 89 9.09 -14.88 14.92
N TYR A 90 8.06 -15.63 15.31
CA TYR A 90 7.70 -16.87 14.61
C TYR A 90 7.28 -16.65 13.15
N PHE A 91 6.47 -15.61 12.88
CA PHE A 91 6.09 -15.25 11.52
C PHE A 91 7.33 -14.99 10.64
N CYS A 92 8.30 -14.26 11.19
CA CYS A 92 9.60 -13.96 10.58
C CYS A 92 10.59 -15.13 10.57
N GLY A 93 10.26 -16.27 11.16
CA GLY A 93 11.06 -17.50 11.10
C GLY A 93 12.15 -17.62 12.16
N MET A 94 11.98 -17.00 13.31
CA MET A 94 12.81 -17.25 14.49
C MET A 94 12.45 -18.61 15.12
N GLU A 95 13.47 -19.33 15.57
CA GLU A 95 13.37 -20.60 16.32
C GLU A 95 13.32 -20.34 17.84
N SER A 96 13.93 -19.26 18.32
CA SER A 96 13.91 -18.89 19.72
C SER A 96 13.45 -17.45 19.91
N PHE A 97 12.74 -17.21 21.02
CA PHE A 97 12.38 -15.86 21.40
C PHE A 97 13.64 -15.03 21.68
N THR A 98 13.71 -13.84 21.12
CA THR A 98 14.86 -12.93 21.22
C THR A 98 14.37 -11.53 21.59
N ILE A 99 14.99 -10.92 22.60
CA ILE A 99 14.64 -9.57 23.07
C ILE A 99 15.35 -8.50 22.23
N ALA A 100 16.41 -8.87 21.52
CA ALA A 100 17.17 -7.96 20.66
C ALA A 100 16.41 -7.57 19.38
N LYS A 101 16.65 -6.34 18.91
CA LYS A 101 16.11 -5.85 17.64
C LYS A 101 16.65 -6.68 16.46
N PRO A 102 15.82 -7.09 15.50
CA PRO A 102 16.22 -7.99 14.42
C PRO A 102 17.18 -7.33 13.41
N CYS A 103 16.96 -6.05 13.12
CA CYS A 103 17.66 -5.28 12.11
C CYS A 103 17.65 -3.78 12.43
N VAL A 104 18.54 -3.02 11.77
CA VAL A 104 18.44 -1.56 11.73
C VAL A 104 17.38 -1.16 10.71
N LEU A 105 16.70 -0.04 10.94
CA LEU A 105 15.59 0.43 10.11
C LEU A 105 15.96 0.66 8.64
N THR A 106 17.17 1.16 8.41
CA THR A 106 17.71 1.42 7.07
C THR A 106 17.83 0.13 6.26
N GLU A 107 18.08 -1.02 6.91
CA GLU A 107 18.13 -2.31 6.23
C GLU A 107 16.77 -2.68 5.60
N LEU A 108 15.64 -2.25 6.18
CA LEU A 108 14.32 -2.45 5.57
C LEU A 108 14.13 -1.57 4.33
N VAL A 109 14.65 -0.35 4.35
CA VAL A 109 14.61 0.56 3.19
C VAL A 109 15.45 -0.03 2.05
N GLU A 110 16.70 -0.41 2.34
CA GLU A 110 17.60 -1.04 1.39
C GLU A 110 17.04 -2.34 0.83
N PHE A 111 16.42 -3.18 1.67
CA PHE A 111 15.83 -4.43 1.22
C PHE A 111 14.67 -4.19 0.24
N ARG A 112 13.82 -3.18 0.47
CA ARG A 112 12.76 -2.81 -0.48
C ARG A 112 13.34 -2.39 -1.83
N HIS A 113 14.41 -1.58 -1.83
CA HIS A 113 15.11 -1.19 -3.05
C HIS A 113 15.76 -2.40 -3.75
N ARG A 114 16.33 -3.32 -2.98
CA ARG A 114 17.00 -4.53 -3.50
C ARG A 114 16.03 -5.47 -4.22
N ILE A 115 14.87 -5.76 -3.63
CA ILE A 115 13.90 -6.68 -4.26
C ILE A 115 13.06 -6.00 -5.36
N GLY A 116 13.00 -4.67 -5.35
CA GLY A 116 12.33 -3.87 -6.37
C GLY A 116 10.81 -4.10 -6.44
N GLU A 117 10.21 -3.61 -7.52
CA GLU A 117 8.77 -3.78 -7.77
C GLU A 117 8.39 -5.24 -8.00
N ALA A 118 9.22 -5.99 -8.73
CA ALA A 118 9.01 -7.42 -9.01
C ALA A 118 8.95 -8.26 -7.72
N GLY A 119 9.80 -7.95 -6.73
CA GLY A 119 9.75 -8.63 -5.44
C GLY A 119 8.49 -8.33 -4.63
N MET A 120 7.96 -7.11 -4.73
CA MET A 120 6.68 -6.75 -4.08
C MET A 120 5.48 -7.38 -4.80
N GLU A 121 5.54 -7.47 -6.12
CA GLU A 121 4.56 -8.19 -6.93
C GLU A 121 4.53 -9.68 -6.54
N LEU A 122 5.68 -10.28 -6.24
CA LEU A 122 5.77 -11.65 -5.72
C LEU A 122 5.09 -11.81 -4.35
N ILE A 123 5.23 -10.83 -3.44
CA ILE A 123 4.53 -10.84 -2.14
C ILE A 123 3.01 -10.76 -2.35
N LEU A 124 2.54 -9.92 -3.27
CA LEU A 124 1.14 -9.85 -3.65
C LEU A 124 0.65 -11.18 -4.23
N LYS A 125 1.42 -11.82 -5.11
CA LYS A 125 1.14 -13.14 -5.69
C LYS A 125 0.95 -14.20 -4.63
N GLU A 126 1.84 -14.21 -3.65
CA GLU A 126 1.78 -15.15 -2.54
C GLU A 126 0.52 -14.92 -1.67
N SER A 127 0.14 -13.66 -1.43
CA SER A 127 -1.10 -13.34 -0.69
C SER A 127 -2.37 -13.87 -1.39
N ILE A 128 -2.38 -13.85 -2.72
CA ILE A 128 -3.48 -14.39 -3.53
C ILE A 128 -3.48 -15.91 -3.45
N ARG A 129 -2.31 -16.56 -3.61
CA ARG A 129 -2.16 -18.02 -3.50
C ARG A 129 -2.69 -18.55 -2.17
N VAL A 130 -2.34 -17.92 -1.06
CA VAL A 130 -2.82 -18.31 0.28
C VAL A 130 -4.34 -18.25 0.37
N ASN A 131 -4.97 -17.18 -0.14
CA ASN A 131 -6.43 -17.06 -0.13
C ASN A 131 -7.11 -18.08 -1.04
N LEU A 132 -6.53 -18.37 -2.21
CA LEU A 132 -7.07 -19.39 -3.11
C LEU A 132 -7.06 -20.78 -2.47
N LEU A 133 -5.97 -21.14 -1.78
CA LEU A 133 -5.91 -22.40 -1.04
C LEU A 133 -6.99 -22.50 0.04
N LEU A 134 -7.26 -21.40 0.75
CA LEU A 134 -8.31 -21.37 1.78
C LEU A 134 -9.72 -21.44 1.17
N ASP A 135 -9.94 -20.76 0.06
CA ASP A 135 -11.20 -20.80 -0.68
C ASP A 135 -11.45 -22.20 -1.28
N ASP A 136 -10.42 -22.88 -1.78
CA ASP A 136 -10.53 -24.24 -2.32
C ASP A 136 -10.86 -25.25 -1.20
N LYS A 137 -10.17 -25.20 -0.05
CA LYS A 137 -10.50 -26.02 1.15
C LYS A 137 -11.93 -25.80 1.63
N ARG A 138 -12.42 -24.56 1.55
CA ARG A 138 -13.80 -24.23 1.91
C ARG A 138 -14.80 -24.93 1.00
N LYS A 139 -14.59 -24.86 -0.32
CA LYS A 139 -15.47 -25.49 -1.31
C LYS A 139 -15.48 -27.00 -1.17
N GLU A 140 -14.34 -27.62 -0.87
CA GLU A 140 -14.27 -29.05 -0.59
C GLU A 140 -15.15 -29.44 0.61
N ASN A 141 -15.10 -28.67 1.71
CA ASN A 141 -15.95 -28.91 2.87
C ASN A 141 -17.44 -28.67 2.58
N GLU A 142 -17.79 -27.64 1.80
CA GLU A 142 -19.18 -27.37 1.40
C GLU A 142 -19.71 -28.48 0.46
N ASN A 143 -18.91 -28.93 -0.51
CA ASN A 143 -19.30 -29.96 -1.47
C ASN A 143 -19.47 -31.35 -0.81
N ARG A 144 -18.68 -31.67 0.23
CA ARG A 144 -18.88 -32.89 1.03
C ARG A 144 -20.25 -32.93 1.71
N ASN A 145 -20.79 -31.77 2.07
CA ASN A 145 -22.10 -31.67 2.70
C ASN A 145 -23.25 -31.65 1.67
N ASP A 146 -23.01 -31.12 0.46
CA ASP A 146 -24.05 -30.92 -0.57
C ASP A 146 -24.09 -32.02 -1.67
N GLY A 147 -23.19 -33.02 -1.64
CA GLY A 147 -23.23 -34.18 -2.55
C GLY A 147 -23.09 -33.86 -4.05
N LYS A 148 -22.56 -32.68 -4.41
CA LYS A 148 -22.46 -32.22 -5.80
C LYS A 148 -21.09 -32.51 -6.41
N ASP A 149 -21.09 -33.32 -7.47
CA ASP A 149 -19.91 -33.57 -8.30
C ASP A 149 -19.49 -32.30 -9.06
N GLY A 150 -18.24 -31.88 -8.88
CA GLY A 150 -17.65 -30.63 -9.38
C GLY A 150 -17.53 -30.49 -10.91
N ARG A 151 -18.30 -31.22 -11.71
CA ARG A 151 -18.28 -31.20 -13.20
C ARG A 151 -19.23 -30.14 -13.80
N GLY A 152 -19.51 -29.07 -13.07
CA GLY A 152 -20.38 -27.98 -13.51
C GLY A 152 -19.65 -26.82 -14.19
N ARG A 153 -20.38 -26.05 -15.01
CA ARG A 153 -19.91 -24.75 -15.53
C ARG A 153 -19.52 -23.84 -14.37
N LYS A 154 -18.26 -23.36 -14.33
CA LYS A 154 -17.79 -22.42 -13.30
C LYS A 154 -18.76 -21.23 -13.20
N PRO A 155 -19.20 -20.86 -11.99
CA PRO A 155 -20.18 -19.80 -11.82
C PRO A 155 -19.60 -18.47 -12.31
N ASP A 156 -20.48 -17.63 -12.87
CA ASP A 156 -20.10 -16.31 -13.38
C ASP A 156 -19.38 -15.45 -12.32
N THR A 157 -19.61 -15.70 -11.04
CA THR A 157 -18.97 -15.03 -9.90
C THR A 157 -17.46 -15.27 -9.83
N GLU A 158 -16.98 -16.46 -10.22
CA GLU A 158 -15.55 -16.80 -10.18
C GLU A 158 -14.75 -16.19 -11.34
N GLN A 159 -15.45 -15.82 -12.42
CA GLN A 159 -14.86 -15.27 -13.63
C GLN A 159 -15.11 -13.76 -13.79
N THR A 160 -15.62 -13.12 -12.74
CA THR A 160 -15.91 -11.69 -12.72
C THR A 160 -14.99 -10.96 -11.73
N ALA A 161 -14.37 -9.89 -12.22
CA ALA A 161 -13.60 -8.95 -11.42
C ALA A 161 -14.19 -7.54 -11.50
N PHE A 162 -13.80 -6.71 -10.55
CA PHE A 162 -14.20 -5.32 -10.40
C PHE A 162 -12.94 -4.46 -10.36
N ILE A 163 -12.94 -3.37 -11.12
CA ILE A 163 -11.84 -2.41 -11.16
C ILE A 163 -12.34 -1.05 -10.67
N ASP A 164 -11.53 -0.40 -9.84
CA ASP A 164 -11.77 0.97 -9.43
C ASP A 164 -10.45 1.70 -9.20
N THR A 165 -10.45 3.00 -9.52
CA THR A 165 -9.28 3.84 -9.26
C THR A 165 -9.49 4.57 -7.95
N THR A 166 -8.42 4.80 -7.20
CA THR A 166 -8.41 5.66 -6.02
C THR A 166 -7.17 6.56 -6.07
N VAL A 167 -7.08 7.51 -5.14
CA VAL A 167 -5.86 8.29 -4.95
C VAL A 167 -5.15 7.77 -3.71
N GLN A 168 -3.88 7.47 -3.86
CA GLN A 168 -2.97 7.27 -2.75
C GLN A 168 -2.36 8.64 -2.43
N GLU A 169 -2.71 9.19 -1.28
CA GLU A 169 -2.18 10.50 -0.91
C GLU A 169 -0.74 10.36 -0.46
N LYS A 170 0.13 11.24 -0.95
CA LYS A 170 1.52 11.26 -0.50
C LYS A 170 1.61 11.91 0.87
N ASN A 171 2.61 11.56 1.66
CA ASN A 171 2.94 12.23 2.92
C ASN A 171 3.55 13.62 2.69
N VAL A 172 2.82 14.48 1.98
CA VAL A 172 3.17 15.87 1.72
C VAL A 172 2.30 16.81 2.53
N THR A 173 2.87 17.94 2.93
CA THR A 173 2.08 19.03 3.49
C THR A 173 1.24 19.69 2.40
N PHE A 174 0.03 20.14 2.72
CA PHE A 174 -0.83 20.84 1.77
C PHE A 174 -0.06 21.94 1.00
N PRO A 175 -0.05 21.91 -0.34
CA PRO A 175 0.91 22.65 -1.14
C PRO A 175 0.40 24.06 -1.44
N THR A 176 0.88 25.05 -0.68
CA THR A 176 0.69 26.47 -1.01
C THR A 176 1.98 27.08 -1.50
N ASP A 177 1.90 27.94 -2.51
CA ASP A 177 3.07 28.61 -3.09
C ASP A 177 3.89 29.35 -2.03
N SER A 178 3.23 30.02 -1.07
CA SER A 178 3.92 30.65 0.08
C SER A 178 4.74 29.65 0.90
N LYS A 179 4.15 28.49 1.22
CA LYS A 179 4.82 27.48 2.05
C LYS A 179 6.01 26.87 1.32
N LEU A 180 5.87 26.62 0.02
CA LEU A 180 6.97 26.12 -0.81
C LEU A 180 8.07 27.18 -0.93
N LEU A 181 7.74 28.44 -1.20
CA LEU A 181 8.71 29.55 -1.23
C LEU A 181 9.47 29.70 0.08
N ASN A 182 8.78 29.60 1.22
CA ASN A 182 9.42 29.60 2.54
C ASN A 182 10.42 28.44 2.66
N LYS A 183 10.01 27.21 2.29
CA LYS A 183 10.89 26.04 2.30
C LYS A 183 12.12 26.18 1.40
N VAL A 184 11.99 26.83 0.24
CA VAL A 184 13.14 27.11 -0.65
C VAL A 184 14.13 28.04 0.06
N ILE A 185 13.64 29.13 0.65
CA ILE A 185 14.49 30.11 1.35
C ILE A 185 15.17 29.47 2.56
N ASP A 186 14.42 28.74 3.39
CA ASP A 186 14.95 28.06 4.57
C ASP A 186 15.99 27.00 4.15
N PHE A 187 15.77 26.29 3.03
CA PHE A 187 16.77 25.40 2.43
C PHE A 187 18.02 26.16 2.00
N CYS A 188 17.88 27.33 1.35
CA CYS A 188 19.04 28.10 0.90
C CYS A 188 19.89 28.58 2.07
N HIS A 189 19.26 29.07 3.14
CA HIS A 189 19.97 29.48 4.35
C HIS A 189 20.66 28.29 5.03
N GLY A 190 19.98 27.16 5.15
CA GLY A 190 20.56 25.97 5.77
C GLY A 190 21.75 25.39 5.00
N VAL A 191 21.74 25.46 3.66
CA VAL A 191 22.91 25.06 2.85
C VAL A 191 24.06 26.05 3.04
N ALA A 192 23.78 27.36 2.97
CA ALA A 192 24.81 28.36 3.14
C ALA A 192 25.49 28.33 4.53
N GLU A 193 24.73 28.01 5.58
CA GLU A 193 25.26 27.85 6.94
C GLU A 193 26.13 26.58 7.05
N LYS A 194 25.66 25.44 6.54
CA LYS A 194 26.42 24.18 6.58
C LYS A 194 27.74 24.24 5.83
N GLU A 195 27.72 24.86 4.65
CA GLU A 195 28.89 24.99 3.77
C GLU A 195 29.72 26.26 4.09
N ASN A 196 29.38 27.00 5.15
CA ASN A 196 30.03 28.25 5.56
C ASN A 196 30.21 29.28 4.42
N LEU A 197 29.19 29.42 3.56
CA LEU A 197 29.23 30.29 2.39
C LEU A 197 28.97 31.74 2.78
N LYS A 198 29.79 32.66 2.25
CA LYS A 198 29.53 34.10 2.35
C LYS A 198 28.36 34.49 1.44
N ILE A 199 27.20 34.74 2.04
CA ILE A 199 26.01 35.27 1.35
C ILE A 199 26.06 36.80 1.34
N ARG A 200 25.82 37.43 0.19
CA ARG A 200 25.73 38.89 0.02
C ARG A 200 24.59 39.50 0.83
N GLN A 201 23.42 38.85 0.83
CA GLN A 201 22.24 39.32 1.56
C GLN A 201 21.38 38.14 2.04
N SER A 202 21.08 38.11 3.34
CA SER A 202 20.21 37.08 3.95
C SER A 202 18.71 37.38 3.86
N TYR A 203 18.33 38.62 3.55
CA TYR A 203 16.93 39.09 3.52
C TYR A 203 16.10 38.82 4.79
N ALA A 204 16.73 38.48 5.93
CA ALA A 204 16.04 37.92 7.10
C ALA A 204 14.90 38.82 7.63
N ARG A 205 15.15 40.13 7.77
CA ARG A 205 14.14 41.11 8.23
C ARG A 205 12.99 41.25 7.24
N GLU A 206 13.30 41.25 5.95
CA GLU A 206 12.30 41.38 4.89
C GLU A 206 11.41 40.14 4.82
N ILE A 207 12.00 38.94 4.88
CA ILE A 207 11.29 37.66 4.91
C ILE A 207 10.33 37.61 6.10
N LYS A 208 10.74 38.07 7.30
CA LYS A 208 9.87 38.11 8.50
C LYS A 208 8.61 38.96 8.26
N ARG A 209 8.75 40.13 7.63
CA ARG A 209 7.63 41.00 7.26
C ARG A 209 6.72 40.36 6.21
N LEU A 210 7.30 39.73 5.19
CA LEU A 210 6.54 39.04 4.14
C LEU A 210 5.75 37.83 4.68
N LYS A 211 6.37 37.04 5.57
CA LYS A 211 5.72 35.92 6.29
C LYS A 211 4.51 36.40 7.09
N LEU A 212 4.58 37.56 7.75
CA LEU A 212 3.44 38.17 8.45
C LEU A 212 2.28 38.49 7.50
N VAL A 213 2.57 39.11 6.35
CA VAL A 213 1.54 39.43 5.35
C VAL A 213 0.86 38.16 4.82
N GLN A 214 1.63 37.09 4.60
CA GLN A 214 1.11 35.80 4.12
C GLN A 214 0.12 35.12 5.08
N ARG A 215 0.18 35.40 6.39
CA ARG A 215 -0.76 34.84 7.38
C ARG A 215 -2.20 35.27 7.15
N PHE A 216 -2.40 36.41 6.50
CA PHE A 216 -3.73 36.94 6.19
C PHE A 216 -4.35 36.30 4.95
N ARG A 217 -3.72 35.28 4.33
CA ARG A 217 -4.30 34.46 3.27
C ARG A 217 -5.62 33.87 3.76
N ASN A 218 -6.72 34.16 3.06
CA ASN A 218 -8.13 33.85 3.40
C ASN A 218 -8.88 34.93 4.19
N ARG A 219 -8.25 36.05 4.58
CA ARG A 219 -8.98 37.22 5.08
C ARG A 219 -9.54 38.06 3.93
N LYS A 220 -10.71 38.67 4.14
CA LYS A 220 -11.32 39.60 3.17
C LYS A 220 -10.34 40.73 2.82
N ASN A 221 -10.30 41.16 1.56
CA ASN A 221 -9.47 42.26 1.04
C ASN A 221 -7.93 42.08 1.17
N SER A 222 -7.44 40.89 1.51
CA SER A 222 -6.00 40.62 1.68
C SER A 222 -5.30 40.06 0.43
N SER A 223 -6.07 39.53 -0.53
CA SER A 223 -5.55 38.71 -1.65
C SER A 223 -4.48 39.43 -2.48
N ALA A 224 -4.67 40.72 -2.78
CA ALA A 224 -3.71 41.50 -3.55
C ALA A 224 -2.39 41.73 -2.80
N LYS A 225 -2.47 42.03 -1.49
CA LYS A 225 -1.30 42.20 -0.61
C LYS A 225 -0.50 40.90 -0.51
N VAL A 226 -1.20 39.78 -0.32
CA VAL A 226 -0.60 38.44 -0.27
C VAL A 226 0.07 38.07 -1.59
N ARG A 227 -0.57 38.33 -2.74
CA ARG A 227 0.03 38.12 -4.07
C ARG A 227 1.29 38.97 -4.29
N LYS A 228 1.31 40.22 -3.82
CA LYS A 228 2.51 41.08 -3.86
C LYS A 228 3.62 40.51 -2.99
N ALA A 229 3.29 40.03 -1.79
CA ALA A 229 4.25 39.40 -0.90
C ALA A 229 4.85 38.10 -1.47
N ASP A 230 4.01 37.24 -2.08
CA ASP A 230 4.47 36.02 -2.76
C ASP A 230 5.41 36.31 -3.93
N ARG A 231 5.07 37.32 -4.77
CA ARG A 231 5.94 37.74 -5.87
C ARG A 231 7.31 38.17 -5.34
N ARG A 232 7.33 38.98 -4.27
CA ARG A 232 8.58 39.44 -3.66
C ARG A 232 9.38 38.27 -3.06
N MET A 233 8.72 37.36 -2.35
CA MET A 233 9.36 36.15 -1.82
C MET A 233 9.94 35.26 -2.92
N ARG A 234 9.25 35.13 -4.06
CA ARG A 234 9.74 34.41 -5.24
C ARG A 234 11.00 35.06 -5.81
N THR A 235 11.06 36.39 -5.88
CA THR A 235 12.27 37.12 -6.27
C THR A 235 13.43 36.84 -5.33
N ILE A 236 13.20 36.90 -4.01
CA ILE A 236 14.22 36.62 -2.99
C ILE A 236 14.72 35.18 -3.11
N ALA A 237 13.81 34.20 -3.17
CA ALA A 237 14.15 32.78 -3.33
C ALA A 237 15.01 32.54 -4.58
N GLY A 238 14.66 33.16 -5.72
CA GLY A 238 15.45 33.04 -6.95
C GLY A 238 16.83 33.68 -6.86
N ARG A 239 16.98 34.79 -6.12
CA ARG A 239 18.29 35.41 -5.88
C ARG A 239 19.19 34.50 -5.05
N LEU A 240 18.66 33.96 -3.94
CA LEU A 240 19.39 33.06 -3.06
C LEU A 240 19.80 31.77 -3.77
N LEU A 241 18.92 31.16 -4.57
CA LEU A 241 19.26 29.97 -5.36
C LEU A 241 20.39 30.24 -6.36
N ARG A 242 20.34 31.35 -7.11
CA ARG A 242 21.42 31.73 -8.04
C ARG A 242 22.73 32.06 -7.33
N GLU A 243 22.66 32.50 -6.09
CA GLU A 243 23.85 32.74 -5.27
C GLU A 243 24.46 31.43 -4.79
N LEU A 244 23.65 30.47 -4.33
CA LEU A 244 24.13 29.13 -4.02
C LEU A 244 24.79 28.46 -5.21
N VAL A 245 24.16 28.49 -6.39
CA VAL A 245 24.73 27.90 -7.62
C VAL A 245 26.08 28.53 -8.00
N ARG A 246 26.30 29.81 -7.70
CA ARG A 246 27.57 30.49 -8.00
C ARG A 246 28.68 30.18 -7.00
N ASN A 247 28.31 29.90 -5.75
CA ASN A 247 29.26 29.70 -4.66
C ASN A 247 29.58 28.22 -4.41
N LEU A 248 28.71 27.31 -4.86
CA LEU A 248 28.92 25.87 -4.72
C LEU A 248 29.72 25.30 -5.91
N PRO A 249 30.53 24.25 -5.67
CA PRO A 249 31.17 23.51 -6.75
C PRO A 249 30.12 22.83 -7.66
N PRO A 250 30.48 22.56 -8.94
CA PRO A 250 29.56 21.98 -9.92
C PRO A 250 29.06 20.58 -9.53
N GLU A 251 29.90 19.79 -8.86
CA GLU A 251 29.50 18.52 -8.25
C GLU A 251 29.19 18.74 -6.77
N ASN A 252 27.91 18.79 -6.43
CA ASN A 252 27.46 18.93 -5.06
C ASN A 252 26.25 18.02 -4.79
N SER A 253 26.08 17.61 -3.54
CA SER A 253 24.96 16.75 -3.11
C SER A 253 23.59 17.43 -3.16
N TYR A 254 23.56 18.75 -3.38
CA TYR A 254 22.34 19.56 -3.38
C TYR A 254 21.79 19.80 -4.80
N GLN A 255 22.51 19.41 -5.84
CA GLN A 255 22.29 19.85 -7.22
C GLN A 255 20.87 19.52 -7.69
N GLU A 256 20.44 18.27 -7.54
CA GLU A 256 19.08 17.82 -7.88
C GLU A 256 18.00 18.68 -7.18
N ARG A 257 18.23 18.96 -5.89
CA ARG A 257 17.27 19.74 -5.09
C ARG A 257 17.25 21.20 -5.50
N ILE A 258 18.41 21.78 -5.83
CA ILE A 258 18.55 23.14 -6.35
C ILE A 258 17.81 23.26 -7.69
N GLU A 259 17.95 22.29 -8.59
CA GLU A 259 17.25 22.26 -9.86
C GLU A 259 15.73 22.25 -9.72
N VAL A 260 15.20 21.38 -8.83
CA VAL A 260 13.76 21.36 -8.52
C VAL A 260 13.29 22.71 -7.95
N CYS A 261 14.06 23.29 -7.03
CA CYS A 261 13.75 24.60 -6.46
C CYS A 261 13.77 25.70 -7.52
N MET A 262 14.74 25.68 -8.43
CA MET A 262 14.85 26.63 -9.54
C MET A 262 13.70 26.50 -10.52
N LYS A 263 13.31 25.28 -10.91
CA LYS A 263 12.13 25.03 -11.75
C LYS A 263 10.86 25.57 -11.08
N PHE A 264 10.68 25.32 -9.78
CA PHE A 264 9.55 25.85 -9.01
C PHE A 264 9.53 27.39 -8.97
N VAL A 265 10.67 28.03 -8.67
CA VAL A 265 10.77 29.51 -8.56
C VAL A 265 10.54 30.18 -9.92
N ASN A 266 11.04 29.59 -11.00
CA ASN A 266 10.84 30.09 -12.36
C ASN A 266 9.42 29.82 -12.90
N GLY A 267 8.58 29.09 -12.16
CA GLY A 267 7.23 28.74 -12.60
C GLY A 267 7.20 27.73 -13.76
N LYS A 268 8.31 27.01 -13.98
CA LYS A 268 8.37 25.94 -14.98
C LYS A 268 7.58 24.73 -14.49
N ARG A 269 7.01 23.99 -15.45
CA ARG A 269 6.34 22.70 -15.19
C ARG A 269 7.39 21.59 -15.17
N MET A 270 7.18 20.59 -14.33
CA MET A 270 7.89 19.30 -14.36
C MET A 270 7.00 18.34 -15.13
N ASP A 271 7.49 17.73 -16.21
CA ASP A 271 6.75 16.72 -17.00
C ASP A 271 5.28 17.10 -17.31
N GLY A 272 5.04 18.40 -17.57
CA GLY A 272 3.72 18.94 -17.87
C GLY A 272 2.84 19.34 -16.67
N HIS A 273 3.25 19.04 -15.43
CA HIS A 273 2.52 19.40 -14.20
C HIS A 273 3.22 20.46 -13.33
N LYS A 274 2.44 21.05 -12.41
CA LYS A 274 2.93 22.01 -11.41
C LYS A 274 3.61 21.26 -10.28
N ILE A 275 4.74 21.77 -9.79
CA ILE A 275 5.39 21.25 -8.59
C ILE A 275 4.55 21.58 -7.35
N TYR A 276 4.00 20.55 -6.72
CA TYR A 276 3.26 20.67 -5.45
C TYR A 276 4.14 20.43 -4.23
N SER A 277 5.24 19.68 -4.37
CA SER A 277 6.15 19.38 -3.27
C SER A 277 7.60 19.44 -3.73
N LEU A 278 8.47 20.06 -2.92
CA LEU A 278 9.91 20.19 -3.23
C LEU A 278 10.71 18.92 -2.91
N HIS A 279 10.21 18.09 -1.99
CA HIS A 279 10.91 16.85 -1.59
C HIS A 279 10.44 15.63 -2.39
N ASP A 280 9.30 15.77 -3.08
CA ASP A 280 8.70 14.74 -3.92
C ASP A 280 7.98 15.42 -5.11
N PRO A 281 8.71 15.78 -6.18
CA PRO A 281 8.21 16.61 -7.27
C PRO A 281 7.18 15.90 -8.16
N ASP A 282 7.08 14.57 -8.07
CA ASP A 282 6.19 13.73 -8.88
C ASP A 282 4.74 13.73 -8.36
N VAL A 283 4.51 14.30 -7.18
CA VAL A 283 3.18 14.39 -6.57
C VAL A 283 2.25 15.25 -7.42
N LEU A 284 1.10 14.69 -7.80
CA LEU A 284 0.09 15.35 -8.61
C LEU A 284 -1.11 15.80 -7.77
N CYS A 285 -1.83 16.79 -8.30
CA CYS A 285 -3.11 17.22 -7.77
C CYS A 285 -4.23 16.51 -8.55
N ILE A 286 -4.99 15.67 -7.86
CA ILE A 286 -6.05 14.87 -8.47
C ILE A 286 -7.40 15.38 -7.92
N SER A 287 -8.30 15.72 -8.84
CA SER A 287 -9.68 16.10 -8.53
C SER A 287 -10.60 14.91 -8.83
N LYS A 288 -11.13 14.27 -7.78
CA LYS A 288 -12.09 13.15 -7.89
C LYS A 288 -13.55 13.53 -7.62
N GLY A 289 -13.88 14.82 -7.60
CA GLY A 289 -15.25 15.29 -7.46
C GLY A 289 -15.93 14.96 -6.11
N LYS A 290 -15.15 14.63 -5.07
CA LYS A 290 -15.70 14.38 -3.72
C LYS A 290 -16.20 15.69 -3.11
N GLY A 291 -17.40 15.68 -2.53
CA GLY A 291 -18.02 16.88 -1.94
C GLY A 291 -17.21 17.52 -0.81
N HIS A 292 -16.62 16.72 0.09
CA HIS A 292 -15.86 17.22 1.25
C HIS A 292 -14.38 17.52 0.96
N LYS A 293 -13.76 16.89 -0.05
CA LYS A 293 -12.36 17.08 -0.40
C LYS A 293 -12.19 17.15 -1.91
N LYS A 294 -12.14 18.37 -2.44
CA LYS A 294 -12.07 18.61 -3.89
C LYS A 294 -10.76 18.13 -4.52
N TYR A 295 -9.64 18.26 -3.79
CA TYR A 295 -8.30 17.94 -4.29
C TYR A 295 -7.57 17.00 -3.34
N GLU A 296 -7.00 15.94 -3.91
CA GLU A 296 -6.12 14.98 -3.24
C GLU A 296 -4.73 15.08 -3.88
N PHE A 297 -3.66 15.03 -3.06
CA PHE A 297 -2.28 15.20 -3.54
C PHE A 297 -1.53 13.88 -3.43
N GLY A 298 -1.12 13.33 -4.56
CA GLY A 298 -0.45 12.04 -4.65
C GLY A 298 -0.58 11.48 -6.05
N ASN A 299 -0.82 10.19 -6.11
CA ASN A 299 -0.80 9.38 -7.32
C ASN A 299 -2.09 8.56 -7.44
N LYS A 300 -2.52 8.30 -8.67
CA LYS A 300 -3.68 7.47 -8.94
C LYS A 300 -3.30 6.00 -8.75
N VAL A 301 -4.23 5.20 -8.27
CA VAL A 301 -4.01 3.77 -8.01
C VAL A 301 -5.18 3.00 -8.54
N SER A 302 -4.94 1.95 -9.31
CA SER A 302 -5.96 1.01 -9.75
C SER A 302 -5.93 -0.23 -8.87
N LEU A 303 -7.09 -0.63 -8.38
CA LEU A 303 -7.29 -1.87 -7.65
C LEU A 303 -8.28 -2.75 -8.40
N VAL A 304 -7.90 -4.01 -8.60
CA VAL A 304 -8.74 -5.04 -9.21
C VAL A 304 -9.05 -6.08 -8.15
N ARG A 305 -10.33 -6.38 -7.94
CA ARG A 305 -10.77 -7.42 -7.01
C ARG A 305 -11.72 -8.42 -7.65
N LEU A 306 -11.76 -9.61 -7.09
CA LEU A 306 -12.75 -10.65 -7.43
C LEU A 306 -14.08 -10.42 -6.71
N TRP A 307 -15.08 -11.23 -7.09
CA TRP A 307 -16.40 -11.25 -6.47
C TRP A 307 -16.39 -11.52 -4.96
N ASN A 308 -15.50 -12.41 -4.52
CA ASN A 308 -15.31 -12.75 -3.10
C ASN A 308 -14.64 -11.62 -2.29
N GLY A 309 -14.16 -10.55 -2.95
CA GLY A 309 -13.44 -9.44 -2.33
C GLY A 309 -11.91 -9.60 -2.31
N LEU A 310 -11.33 -10.55 -3.05
CA LEU A 310 -9.88 -10.79 -3.06
C LEU A 310 -9.24 -9.79 -4.00
N ILE A 311 -8.22 -9.07 -3.57
CA ILE A 311 -7.50 -8.16 -4.44
C ILE A 311 -6.53 -8.97 -5.29
N VAL A 312 -6.65 -8.85 -6.61
CA VAL A 312 -5.85 -9.60 -7.60
C VAL A 312 -4.99 -8.73 -8.49
N GLY A 313 -5.19 -7.41 -8.44
CA GLY A 313 -4.35 -6.42 -9.12
C GLY A 313 -4.28 -5.14 -8.29
N ALA A 314 -3.10 -4.54 -8.25
CA ALA A 314 -2.80 -3.34 -7.48
C ALA A 314 -1.64 -2.59 -8.16
N LEU A 315 -1.96 -1.52 -8.89
CA LEU A 315 -1.00 -0.81 -9.73
C LEU A 315 -1.10 0.71 -9.52
N SER A 316 0.05 1.37 -9.42
CA SER A 316 0.13 2.83 -9.33
C SER A 316 0.25 3.47 -10.70
N PHE A 317 -0.40 4.61 -10.85
CA PHE A 317 -0.36 5.47 -12.03
C PHE A 317 -0.15 6.91 -11.57
N LEU A 318 0.31 7.77 -12.47
CA LEU A 318 0.40 9.21 -12.21
C LEU A 318 -1.01 9.82 -12.15
N ASN A 319 -1.50 10.31 -13.29
CA ASN A 319 -2.85 10.85 -13.45
C ASN A 319 -3.41 10.50 -14.84
N GLU A 320 -3.14 9.28 -15.31
CA GLU A 320 -3.69 8.76 -16.56
C GLU A 320 -5.22 8.67 -16.49
N TYR A 321 -5.89 8.75 -17.65
CA TYR A 321 -7.34 8.52 -17.73
C TYR A 321 -7.67 7.09 -17.31
N ASP A 322 -8.74 6.91 -16.53
CA ASP A 322 -9.07 5.63 -15.88
C ASP A 322 -9.23 4.49 -16.90
N GLY A 323 -9.82 4.75 -18.07
CA GLY A 323 -9.93 3.76 -19.15
C GLY A 323 -8.59 3.20 -19.63
N HIS A 324 -7.54 4.02 -19.70
CA HIS A 324 -6.21 3.59 -20.15
C HIS A 324 -5.47 2.75 -19.09
N THR A 325 -5.97 2.72 -17.85
CA THR A 325 -5.36 1.91 -16.78
C THR A 325 -5.75 0.43 -16.87
N ILE A 326 -6.77 0.08 -17.66
CA ILE A 326 -7.33 -1.27 -17.71
C ILE A 326 -6.30 -2.28 -18.23
N ASP A 327 -5.66 -2.01 -19.37
CA ASP A 327 -4.75 -2.97 -20.00
C ASP A 327 -3.56 -3.31 -19.09
N LYS A 328 -2.89 -2.28 -18.56
CA LYS A 328 -1.76 -2.45 -17.62
C LYS A 328 -2.19 -3.17 -16.33
N ALA A 329 -3.39 -2.87 -15.81
CA ALA A 329 -3.91 -3.55 -14.63
C ALA A 329 -4.22 -5.03 -14.90
N MET A 330 -4.79 -5.35 -16.07
CA MET A 330 -5.09 -6.72 -16.48
C MET A 330 -3.84 -7.54 -16.79
N GLU A 331 -2.79 -6.91 -17.32
CA GLU A 331 -1.49 -7.55 -17.51
C GLU A 331 -0.89 -8.00 -16.18
N GLN A 332 -0.90 -7.12 -15.16
CA GLN A 332 -0.49 -7.47 -13.80
C GLN A 332 -1.34 -8.62 -13.24
N VAL A 333 -2.66 -8.56 -13.40
CA VAL A 333 -3.55 -9.65 -12.96
C VAL A 333 -3.20 -10.96 -13.66
N GLY A 334 -2.83 -10.92 -14.95
CA GLY A 334 -2.32 -12.08 -15.68
C GLY A 334 -1.09 -12.70 -15.03
N ARG A 335 -0.08 -11.89 -14.69
CA ARG A 335 1.18 -12.34 -14.06
C ARG A 335 0.98 -12.90 -12.64
N VAL A 336 0.10 -12.27 -11.87
CA VAL A 336 -0.05 -12.52 -10.43
C VAL A 336 -1.13 -13.57 -10.14
N TYR A 337 -2.31 -13.44 -10.75
CA TYR A 337 -3.44 -14.36 -10.50
C TYR A 337 -3.39 -15.61 -11.38
N GLY A 338 -2.91 -15.50 -12.62
CA GLY A 338 -2.72 -16.65 -13.53
C GLY A 338 -4.00 -17.37 -13.97
N ARG A 339 -5.20 -16.88 -13.61
CA ARG A 339 -6.49 -17.43 -14.05
C ARG A 339 -7.23 -16.43 -14.94
N LYS A 340 -7.93 -16.92 -15.96
CA LYS A 340 -8.68 -16.08 -16.91
C LYS A 340 -9.89 -15.39 -16.25
N ILE A 341 -10.02 -14.08 -16.45
CA ILE A 341 -11.18 -13.27 -16.07
C ILE A 341 -12.01 -13.02 -17.32
N LYS A 342 -13.30 -13.35 -17.31
CA LYS A 342 -14.18 -13.14 -18.47
C LYS A 342 -14.86 -11.78 -18.48
N ARG A 343 -15.09 -11.21 -17.28
CA ARG A 343 -15.81 -9.95 -17.12
C ARG A 343 -15.10 -9.04 -16.13
N LEU A 344 -14.86 -7.81 -16.53
CA LEU A 344 -14.33 -6.75 -15.68
C LEU A 344 -15.36 -5.64 -15.57
N THR A 345 -15.86 -5.35 -14.37
CA THR A 345 -16.86 -4.31 -14.16
C THR A 345 -16.21 -3.07 -13.54
N GLY A 346 -16.30 -1.93 -14.23
CA GLY A 346 -15.72 -0.65 -13.80
C GLY A 346 -16.78 0.44 -13.63
N ASP A 347 -16.34 1.61 -13.16
CA ASP A 347 -17.18 2.80 -13.08
C ASP A 347 -17.34 3.53 -14.42
N ARG A 348 -18.24 4.54 -14.47
CA ARG A 348 -18.38 5.42 -15.65
C ARG A 348 -17.09 6.16 -16.03
N GLY A 349 -16.13 6.27 -15.10
CA GLY A 349 -14.79 6.80 -15.38
C GLY A 349 -13.99 5.97 -16.39
N TYR A 350 -14.32 4.69 -16.57
CA TYR A 350 -13.62 3.74 -17.44
C TYR A 350 -14.16 3.68 -18.89
N ARG A 351 -14.97 4.67 -19.31
CA ARG A 351 -15.52 4.71 -20.68
C ARG A 351 -14.41 4.65 -21.73
N GLY A 352 -14.68 4.00 -22.87
CA GLY A 352 -13.79 4.00 -24.03
C GLY A 352 -13.54 2.60 -24.59
N GLN A 353 -13.21 1.64 -23.73
CA GLN A 353 -12.84 0.28 -24.15
C GLN A 353 -13.93 -0.73 -23.79
N GLU A 354 -14.41 -1.49 -24.77
CA GLU A 354 -15.43 -2.54 -24.56
C GLU A 354 -14.82 -3.91 -24.21
N THR A 355 -13.61 -4.19 -24.71
CA THR A 355 -12.89 -5.45 -24.48
C THR A 355 -11.40 -5.21 -24.24
N CYS A 356 -10.82 -5.94 -23.30
CA CYS A 356 -9.38 -6.01 -23.04
C CYS A 356 -8.93 -7.46 -23.22
N GLY A 357 -8.36 -7.76 -24.40
CA GLY A 357 -8.12 -9.14 -24.84
C GLY A 357 -9.41 -9.96 -24.87
N GLU A 358 -9.44 -11.07 -24.14
CA GLU A 358 -10.63 -11.94 -23.99
C GLU A 358 -11.63 -11.42 -22.92
N THR A 359 -11.31 -10.35 -22.20
CA THR A 359 -12.10 -9.86 -21.06
C THR A 359 -13.13 -8.83 -21.51
N ASN A 360 -14.40 -9.07 -21.21
CA ASN A 360 -15.48 -8.11 -21.49
C ASN A 360 -15.57 -7.04 -20.39
N ILE A 361 -15.51 -5.77 -20.79
CA ILE A 361 -15.58 -4.64 -19.87
C ILE A 361 -17.06 -4.22 -19.73
N MET A 362 -17.55 -4.16 -18.49
CA MET A 362 -18.92 -3.78 -18.17
C MET A 362 -18.93 -2.45 -17.43
N ILE A 363 -19.56 -1.44 -18.04
CA ILE A 363 -19.65 -0.08 -17.49
C ILE A 363 -21.13 0.29 -17.30
N PRO A 364 -21.51 0.99 -16.21
CA PRO A 364 -22.87 1.47 -16.01
C PRO A 364 -23.32 2.41 -17.13
N GLY A 365 -24.23 1.93 -17.98
CA GLY A 365 -24.87 2.68 -19.06
C GLY A 365 -26.39 2.67 -18.96
N VAL A 366 -27.06 3.39 -19.87
CA VAL A 366 -28.52 3.31 -20.02
C VAL A 366 -28.86 1.89 -20.48
N PRO A 367 -29.80 1.18 -19.81
CA PRO A 367 -30.24 -0.14 -20.28
C PRO A 367 -30.75 -0.05 -21.71
N LYS A 368 -30.37 -1.01 -22.57
CA LYS A 368 -30.88 -1.02 -23.95
C LYS A 368 -32.37 -1.38 -23.91
N ALA A 369 -33.17 -0.82 -24.82
CA ALA A 369 -34.61 -1.13 -24.92
C ALA A 369 -34.85 -2.65 -25.06
N ASN A 370 -33.98 -3.33 -25.81
CA ASN A 370 -34.04 -4.76 -26.08
C ASN A 370 -33.47 -5.65 -24.95
N ASP A 371 -33.00 -5.08 -23.83
CA ASP A 371 -32.53 -5.89 -22.70
C ASP A 371 -33.72 -6.54 -21.98
N SER A 372 -33.74 -7.88 -21.92
CA SER A 372 -34.74 -8.62 -21.14
C SER A 372 -34.68 -8.25 -19.65
N PRO A 373 -35.80 -8.36 -18.90
CA PRO A 373 -35.83 -8.09 -17.45
C PRO A 373 -34.76 -8.86 -16.68
N HIS A 374 -34.49 -10.12 -17.08
CA HIS A 374 -33.44 -10.94 -16.50
C HIS A 374 -32.03 -10.35 -16.72
N LYS A 375 -31.72 -9.89 -17.94
CA LYS A 375 -30.44 -9.24 -18.27
C LYS A 375 -30.27 -7.94 -17.47
N LYS A 376 -31.33 -7.14 -17.32
CA LYS A 376 -31.31 -5.90 -16.52
C LYS A 376 -30.99 -6.20 -15.05
N LYS A 377 -31.70 -7.16 -14.43
CA LYS A 377 -31.47 -7.57 -13.03
C LYS A 377 -30.05 -8.13 -12.83
N LYS A 378 -29.54 -8.89 -13.81
CA LYS A 378 -28.17 -9.43 -13.78
C LYS A 378 -27.12 -8.30 -13.82
N LYS A 379 -27.24 -7.35 -14.75
CA LYS A 379 -26.37 -6.16 -14.82
C LYS A 379 -26.43 -5.35 -13.53
N GLN A 380 -27.63 -5.11 -12.99
CA GLN A 380 -27.81 -4.41 -11.72
C GLN A 380 -27.10 -5.12 -10.57
N ARG A 381 -27.18 -6.45 -10.47
CA ARG A 381 -26.46 -7.24 -9.45
C ARG A 381 -24.95 -7.05 -9.54
N PHE A 382 -24.38 -7.03 -10.74
CA PHE A 382 -22.96 -6.73 -10.96
C PHE A 382 -22.60 -5.34 -10.43
N PHE A 383 -23.38 -4.32 -10.79
CA PHE A 383 -23.12 -2.93 -10.38
C PHE A 383 -23.30 -2.70 -8.87
N CYS A 384 -24.34 -3.27 -8.26
CA CYS A 384 -24.50 -3.24 -6.80
C CYS A 384 -23.33 -3.94 -6.11
N LYS A 385 -22.85 -5.06 -6.66
CA LYS A 385 -21.73 -5.76 -6.04
C LYS A 385 -20.40 -5.04 -6.26
N ARG A 386 -20.23 -4.31 -7.37
CA ARG A 386 -19.07 -3.44 -7.63
C ARG A 386 -18.85 -2.44 -6.49
N ALA A 387 -19.92 -1.80 -5.99
CA ALA A 387 -19.85 -0.81 -4.89
C ALA A 387 -19.06 -1.28 -3.66
N GLY A 388 -19.01 -2.60 -3.38
CA GLY A 388 -18.16 -3.15 -2.33
C GLY A 388 -16.64 -2.96 -2.53
N ILE A 389 -16.19 -2.49 -3.70
CA ILE A 389 -14.79 -2.11 -3.93
C ILE A 389 -14.42 -0.85 -3.13
N GLU A 390 -15.35 0.07 -2.93
CA GLU A 390 -15.14 1.29 -2.14
C GLU A 390 -14.86 0.94 -0.67
N THR A 391 -15.56 -0.05 -0.13
CA THR A 391 -15.32 -0.57 1.22
C THR A 391 -13.92 -1.16 1.35
N ILE A 392 -13.47 -1.93 0.36
CA ILE A 392 -12.13 -2.53 0.34
C ILE A 392 -11.05 -1.45 0.22
N ILE A 393 -11.28 -0.44 -0.64
CA ILE A 393 -10.42 0.75 -0.73
C ILE A 393 -10.37 1.47 0.62
N GLY A 394 -11.52 1.61 1.29
CA GLY A 394 -11.62 2.18 2.63
C GLY A 394 -10.75 1.45 3.65
N HIS A 395 -10.86 0.11 3.72
CA HIS A 395 -9.99 -0.71 4.57
C HIS A 395 -8.52 -0.61 4.20
N CYS A 396 -8.16 -0.65 2.92
CA CYS A 396 -6.78 -0.47 2.50
C CYS A 396 -6.24 0.90 2.94
N LYS A 397 -7.08 1.95 2.89
CA LYS A 397 -6.69 3.30 3.29
C LYS A 397 -6.53 3.46 4.80
N ALA A 398 -7.47 2.92 5.58
CA ALA A 398 -7.48 3.03 7.03
C ALA A 398 -6.48 2.07 7.69
N ASP A 399 -6.46 0.81 7.28
CA ASP A 399 -5.83 -0.30 8.00
C ASP A 399 -4.49 -0.75 7.39
N HIS A 400 -4.20 -0.42 6.13
CA HIS A 400 -3.05 -0.99 5.39
C HIS A 400 -2.18 0.06 4.68
N ARG A 401 -2.13 1.29 5.20
CA ARG A 401 -1.25 2.38 4.73
C ARG A 401 -1.47 2.86 3.28
N LEU A 402 -2.58 2.51 2.62
CA LEU A 402 -2.92 3.10 1.31
C LEU A 402 -3.36 4.56 1.44
N GLY A 403 -3.85 4.97 2.61
CA GLY A 403 -4.42 6.30 2.85
C GLY A 403 -3.37 7.41 2.81
N LYS A 404 -2.15 7.09 3.24
CA LYS A 404 -1.01 8.01 3.19
C LYS A 404 0.27 7.23 2.89
N ASN A 405 0.88 7.50 1.74
CA ASN A 405 2.15 6.90 1.35
C ASN A 405 3.33 7.68 1.94
N PHE A 406 4.20 6.96 2.65
CA PHE A 406 5.42 7.50 3.27
C PHE A 406 6.68 7.20 2.46
N TYR A 407 6.61 6.34 1.45
CA TYR A 407 7.75 6.07 0.57
C TYR A 407 7.93 7.18 -0.45
N LYS A 408 9.18 7.43 -0.84
CA LYS A 408 9.58 8.53 -1.72
C LYS A 408 9.51 8.13 -3.20
N GLY A 409 9.05 9.06 -4.05
CA GLY A 409 9.05 8.93 -5.51
C GLY A 409 8.11 7.85 -6.04
N LEU A 410 8.13 7.67 -7.37
CA LEU A 410 7.26 6.75 -8.10
C LEU A 410 7.45 5.28 -7.71
N PHE A 411 8.70 4.88 -7.48
CA PHE A 411 9.02 3.55 -6.97
C PHE A 411 8.33 3.27 -5.62
N GLY A 412 8.37 4.25 -4.71
CA GLY A 412 7.69 4.15 -3.43
C GLY A 412 6.17 4.07 -3.56
N ASP A 413 5.60 4.71 -4.57
CA ASP A 413 4.17 4.66 -4.89
C ASP A 413 3.73 3.28 -5.36
N ALA A 414 4.46 2.69 -6.31
CA ALA A 414 4.20 1.33 -6.81
C ALA A 414 4.25 0.29 -5.67
N ILE A 415 5.29 0.36 -4.83
CA ILE A 415 5.49 -0.59 -3.74
C ILE A 415 4.40 -0.50 -2.67
N ASN A 416 4.04 0.72 -2.22
CA ASN A 416 3.07 0.87 -1.13
C ASN A 416 1.69 0.31 -1.51
N VAL A 417 1.29 0.47 -2.77
CA VAL A 417 0.03 -0.06 -3.29
C VAL A 417 0.00 -1.59 -3.25
N MET A 418 1.06 -2.24 -3.78
CA MET A 418 1.14 -3.70 -3.80
C MET A 418 1.18 -4.29 -2.40
N LEU A 419 1.92 -3.66 -1.49
CA LEU A 419 2.01 -4.11 -0.09
C LEU A 419 0.71 -3.89 0.69
N ALA A 420 0.00 -2.78 0.45
CA ALA A 420 -1.32 -2.54 1.04
C ALA A 420 -2.33 -3.62 0.59
N ALA A 421 -2.33 -3.95 -0.71
CA ALA A 421 -3.17 -5.01 -1.27
C ALA A 421 -2.81 -6.39 -0.70
N ALA A 422 -1.51 -6.72 -0.63
CA ALA A 422 -1.04 -7.98 -0.05
C ALA A 422 -1.43 -8.10 1.43
N ALA A 423 -1.27 -7.04 2.21
CA ALA A 423 -1.66 -7.01 3.62
C ALA A 423 -3.16 -7.18 3.83
N PHE A 424 -3.99 -6.54 3.00
CA PHE A 424 -5.44 -6.75 3.03
C PHE A 424 -5.79 -8.22 2.76
N ASN A 425 -5.17 -8.83 1.75
CA ASN A 425 -5.36 -10.24 1.42
C ASN A 425 -4.92 -11.17 2.57
N PHE A 426 -3.76 -10.92 3.18
CA PHE A 426 -3.30 -11.69 4.34
C PHE A 426 -4.21 -11.51 5.56
N LYS A 427 -4.68 -10.29 5.82
CA LYS A 427 -5.63 -10.02 6.91
C LYS A 427 -6.95 -10.74 6.69
N ARG A 428 -7.44 -10.76 5.45
CA ARG A 428 -8.61 -11.56 5.06
C ARG A 428 -8.38 -13.05 5.31
N ALA A 429 -7.23 -13.59 4.94
CA ALA A 429 -6.88 -15.00 5.21
C ALA A 429 -6.87 -15.28 6.72
N MET A 430 -6.30 -14.39 7.54
CA MET A 430 -6.32 -14.52 9.00
C MET A 430 -7.74 -14.54 9.57
N TRP A 431 -8.63 -13.66 9.08
CA TRP A 431 -10.03 -13.64 9.50
C TRP A 431 -10.76 -14.93 9.13
N PHE A 432 -10.47 -15.47 7.94
CA PHE A 432 -11.02 -16.74 7.52
C PHE A 432 -10.58 -17.89 8.44
N LEU A 433 -9.28 -17.94 8.75
CA LEU A 433 -8.71 -18.91 9.69
C LEU A 433 -9.32 -18.80 11.09
N LEU A 434 -9.54 -17.58 11.59
CA LEU A 434 -10.19 -17.36 12.88
C LEU A 434 -11.64 -17.87 12.87
N ARG A 435 -12.37 -17.63 11.78
CA ARG A 435 -13.76 -18.10 11.64
C ARG A 435 -13.84 -19.62 11.61
N LEU A 436 -12.96 -20.29 10.85
CA LEU A 436 -12.89 -21.75 10.81
C LEU A 436 -12.64 -22.34 12.20
N ILE A 437 -11.80 -21.70 13.00
CA ILE A 437 -11.51 -22.17 14.36
C ILE A 437 -12.73 -22.00 15.26
N ARG A 438 -13.39 -20.83 15.19
CA ARG A 438 -14.64 -20.61 15.94
C ARG A 438 -15.73 -21.62 15.55
N THR A 439 -15.86 -21.99 14.27
CA THR A 439 -16.83 -23.00 13.85
C THR A 439 -16.44 -24.40 14.33
N MET A 440 -15.16 -24.78 14.29
CA MET A 440 -14.68 -26.06 14.81
C MET A 440 -14.89 -26.17 16.32
N ILE A 441 -14.58 -25.12 17.09
CA ILE A 441 -14.82 -25.09 18.53
C ILE A 441 -16.32 -25.23 18.82
N LYS A 442 -17.19 -24.49 18.11
CA LYS A 442 -18.65 -24.63 18.26
C LYS A 442 -19.14 -26.04 17.95
N TRP A 443 -18.65 -26.66 16.89
CA TRP A 443 -19.00 -28.05 16.54
C TRP A 443 -18.53 -29.04 17.60
N ASN A 444 -17.31 -28.90 18.13
CA ASN A 444 -16.83 -29.77 19.20
C ASN A 444 -17.62 -29.60 20.50
N ILE A 445 -18.02 -28.37 20.84
CA ILE A 445 -18.88 -28.12 22.01
C ILE A 445 -20.26 -28.76 21.80
N GLN A 446 -20.88 -28.54 20.64
CA GLN A 446 -22.19 -29.12 20.30
C GLN A 446 -22.17 -30.66 20.17
N GLY A 447 -21.03 -31.23 19.75
CA GLY A 447 -20.83 -32.68 19.73
C GLY A 447 -20.67 -33.28 21.13
N VAL A 448 -20.10 -32.52 22.08
CA VAL A 448 -20.00 -32.93 23.50
C VAL A 448 -21.35 -32.80 24.21
N ASP A 449 -22.16 -31.80 23.85
CA ASP A 449 -23.52 -31.61 24.39
C ASP A 449 -24.51 -32.71 23.95
N SER A 450 -24.16 -33.56 22.98
CA SER A 450 -24.97 -34.73 22.59
C SER A 450 -24.79 -35.95 23.52
N ASN A 451 -23.87 -35.88 24.49
CA ASN A 451 -23.63 -36.93 25.48
C ASN A 451 -23.76 -36.47 26.95
N PHE A 452 -24.28 -35.26 27.20
CA PHE A 452 -24.61 -34.81 28.55
C PHE A 452 -25.96 -34.11 28.56
N ASN A 453 -26.99 -34.85 28.97
CA ASN A 453 -28.22 -34.26 29.49
C ASN A 453 -27.86 -33.53 30.79
N GLU A 454 -27.77 -32.19 30.76
CA GLU A 454 -28.30 -31.32 31.81
C GLU A 454 -28.13 -29.82 31.47
N THR A 455 -29.26 -29.23 31.10
CA THR A 455 -29.79 -27.91 31.50
C THR A 455 -28.85 -26.72 31.79
N LYS A 456 -29.09 -25.67 30.99
CA LYS A 456 -29.23 -24.24 31.38
C LYS A 456 -28.24 -23.69 32.43
N VAL A 457 -27.16 -23.03 31.97
CA VAL A 457 -26.70 -21.68 32.38
C VAL A 457 -25.76 -21.19 31.28
N LEU A 458 -25.67 -19.86 31.04
CA LEU A 458 -24.79 -19.14 30.09
C LEU A 458 -25.43 -18.67 28.78
N SER A 459 -26.74 -18.43 28.78
CA SER A 459 -27.33 -17.32 28.02
C SER A 459 -27.19 -16.04 28.85
N ASN A 460 -26.03 -15.37 28.80
CA ASN A 460 -25.87 -13.93 29.10
C ASN A 460 -24.39 -13.52 29.14
N THR A 461 -23.68 -13.55 28.01
CA THR A 461 -22.45 -12.74 27.85
C THR A 461 -22.03 -12.59 26.38
N ILE A 462 -22.93 -12.14 25.51
CA ILE A 462 -22.55 -11.63 24.18
C ILE A 462 -23.37 -10.38 23.89
N CYS A 463 -22.98 -9.30 24.55
CA CYS A 463 -23.21 -7.94 24.09
C CYS A 463 -21.90 -7.21 24.43
N TRP A 464 -21.28 -6.61 23.42
CA TRP A 464 -19.97 -5.92 23.39
C TRP A 464 -18.75 -6.71 22.87
N LEU A 465 -18.10 -6.05 21.89
CA LEU A 465 -16.97 -6.44 21.00
C LEU A 465 -17.35 -7.16 19.71
#